data_AF-A0A8K0RQ84-F1
#
_entry.id   AF-A0A8K0RQ84-F1
#
_cell.length_a   1.000
_cell.length_b   1.000
_cell.length_c   1.000
_cell.angle_alpha   90.00
_cell.angle_beta   90.00
_cell.angle_gamma   90.00
#
_symmetry.space_group_name_H-M   'P 1'
#
loop_
_entity.id
_entity.type
_entity.pdbx_description
1 polymer ?
#
loop_
_entity_poly.entity_id
_entity_poly.type
_entity_poly.pdbx_seq_one_letter_code
_entity_poly.pdbx_strand_id
1 'polypeptide(L)'
;MTHDIEIYINSRIQRSNKLRHPSVVEDVKRVILSRAEGRFLYVRLMLDELERETSVATLRRRLNASPATLNEYYESTFSQIYNRPKSSRELARDLTWVANSYEPLHVDTVLVALKSQHLSRATADKGLVKPDDDEELKLLDPVKEIRSICFPLLGVTESGIVQVVHYSVAAYIHATGKSIQNSQYSTLLLTPSQANQEISLACSYFLRLDRK
;
A
#
# COMPACT_ATOMS: atom_id res chain seq x y z
N MET A 1 -18.88 7.79 -19.98
CA MET A 1 -17.68 7.17 -19.37
C MET A 1 -16.38 7.87 -19.77
N THR A 2 -15.94 7.86 -21.04
CA THR A 2 -14.68 8.54 -21.45
C THR A 2 -14.72 10.05 -21.19
N HIS A 3 -15.86 10.69 -21.47
CA HIS A 3 -16.08 12.12 -21.20
C HIS A 3 -16.00 12.45 -19.69
N ASP A 4 -16.55 11.58 -18.83
CA ASP A 4 -16.52 11.77 -17.37
C ASP A 4 -15.09 11.66 -16.82
N ILE A 5 -14.28 10.76 -17.38
CA ILE A 5 -12.86 10.61 -17.05
C ILE A 5 -12.08 11.86 -17.48
N GLU A 6 -12.33 12.38 -18.67
CA GLU A 6 -11.70 13.60 -19.15
C GLU A 6 -12.02 14.80 -18.25
N ILE A 7 -13.28 14.97 -17.84
CA ILE A 7 -13.70 15.98 -16.87
C ILE A 7 -12.94 15.80 -15.55
N TYR A 8 -12.85 14.58 -15.05
CA TYR A 8 -12.13 14.27 -13.81
C TYR A 8 -10.64 14.60 -13.91
N ILE A 9 -9.97 14.23 -15.00
CA ILE A 9 -8.56 14.56 -15.27
C ILE A 9 -8.37 16.08 -15.27
N ASN A 10 -9.20 16.80 -16.02
CA ASN A 10 -9.13 18.25 -16.12
C ASN A 10 -9.30 18.92 -14.75
N SER A 11 -10.28 18.48 -13.97
CA SER A 11 -10.52 18.96 -12.60
C SER A 11 -9.32 18.70 -11.68
N ARG A 12 -8.73 17.51 -11.73
CA ARG A 12 -7.53 17.16 -10.92
C ARG A 12 -6.31 17.99 -11.31
N ILE A 13 -6.08 18.18 -12.61
CA ILE A 13 -4.97 19.00 -13.13
C ILE A 13 -5.13 20.45 -12.67
N GLN A 14 -6.33 21.03 -12.78
CA GLN A 14 -6.56 22.43 -12.41
C GLN A 14 -6.23 22.72 -10.94
N ARG A 15 -6.47 21.74 -10.05
CA ARG A 15 -6.19 21.82 -8.61
C ARG A 15 -4.71 21.60 -8.25
N SER A 16 -3.88 21.22 -9.22
CA SER A 16 -2.51 20.79 -9.00
C SER A 16 -1.51 21.74 -9.66
N ASN A 17 -0.74 22.48 -8.86
CA ASN A 17 0.28 23.40 -9.38
C ASN A 17 1.35 22.69 -10.22
N LYS A 18 1.63 21.41 -9.92
CA LYS A 18 2.61 20.60 -10.66
C LYS A 18 2.04 20.09 -11.99
N LEU A 19 0.85 19.48 -11.97
CA LEU A 19 0.26 18.91 -13.19
C LEU A 19 -0.23 19.98 -14.16
N ARG A 20 -0.58 21.17 -13.68
CA ARG A 20 -0.96 22.33 -14.50
C ARG A 20 0.23 23.01 -15.17
N HIS A 21 1.45 22.51 -14.98
CA HIS A 21 2.63 23.09 -15.60
C HIS A 21 2.53 23.02 -17.14
N PRO A 22 2.69 24.14 -17.88
CA PRO A 22 2.43 24.19 -19.32
C PRO A 22 3.20 23.16 -20.14
N SER A 23 4.42 22.82 -19.73
CA SER A 23 5.28 21.86 -20.43
C SER A 23 4.86 20.39 -20.31
N VAL A 24 3.90 20.04 -19.45
CA VAL A 24 3.49 18.63 -19.21
C VAL A 24 1.98 18.41 -19.31
N VAL A 25 1.17 19.45 -19.13
CA VAL A 25 -0.28 19.32 -18.96
C VAL A 25 -0.97 18.55 -20.08
N GLU A 26 -0.64 18.83 -21.34
CA GLU A 26 -1.24 18.16 -22.50
C GLU A 26 -0.77 16.71 -22.64
N ASP A 27 0.50 16.43 -22.32
CA ASP A 27 1.02 15.06 -22.32
C ASP A 27 0.35 14.22 -21.22
N VAL A 28 0.20 14.79 -20.01
CA VAL A 28 -0.46 14.13 -18.88
C VAL A 28 -1.90 13.77 -19.25
N LYS A 29 -2.68 14.74 -19.78
CA LYS A 29 -4.05 14.48 -20.22
C LYS A 29 -4.11 13.35 -21.25
N ARG A 30 -3.31 13.47 -22.31
CA ARG A 30 -3.33 12.54 -23.45
C ARG A 30 -2.96 11.12 -23.03
N VAL A 31 -1.87 10.95 -22.28
CA VAL A 31 -1.35 9.63 -21.89
C VAL A 31 -2.24 8.96 -20.85
N ILE A 32 -2.73 9.72 -19.85
CA ILE A 32 -3.57 9.14 -18.80
C ILE A 32 -4.96 8.80 -19.35
N LEU A 33 -5.54 9.65 -20.19
CA LEU A 33 -6.85 9.38 -20.80
C LEU A 33 -6.82 8.15 -21.71
N SER A 34 -5.75 7.97 -22.51
CA SER A 34 -5.63 6.82 -23.41
C SER A 34 -5.44 5.49 -22.65
N ARG A 35 -4.78 5.51 -21.50
CA ARG A 35 -4.53 4.32 -20.65
C ARG A 35 -5.61 4.08 -19.58
N ALA A 36 -6.57 4.99 -19.44
CA ALA A 36 -7.60 4.87 -18.41
C ALA A 36 -8.47 3.63 -18.58
N GLU A 37 -8.73 3.19 -19.82
CA GLU A 37 -9.61 2.07 -20.16
C GLU A 37 -10.95 2.09 -19.41
N GLY A 38 -11.53 3.28 -19.20
CA GLY A 38 -12.79 3.44 -18.46
C GLY A 38 -12.67 3.37 -16.93
N ARG A 39 -11.45 3.28 -16.37
CA ARG A 39 -11.22 3.06 -14.93
C ARG A 39 -10.76 4.34 -14.23
N PHE A 40 -11.67 4.98 -13.50
CA PHE A 40 -11.35 6.15 -12.65
C PHE A 40 -10.23 5.87 -11.64
N LEU A 41 -10.16 4.64 -11.11
CA LEU A 41 -9.12 4.29 -10.15
C LEU A 41 -7.73 4.40 -10.76
N TYR A 42 -7.52 3.88 -11.98
CA TYR A 42 -6.23 3.99 -12.66
C TYR A 42 -5.84 5.46 -12.81
N VAL A 43 -6.77 6.28 -13.29
CA VAL A 43 -6.55 7.71 -13.48
C VAL A 43 -6.18 8.41 -12.17
N ARG A 44 -6.93 8.14 -11.10
CA ARG A 44 -6.64 8.69 -9.77
C ARG A 44 -5.24 8.30 -9.30
N LEU A 45 -4.91 7.01 -9.35
CA LEU A 45 -3.61 6.49 -8.90
C LEU A 45 -2.46 7.12 -9.68
N MET A 46 -2.57 7.17 -11.01
CA MET A 46 -1.55 7.76 -11.86
C MET A 46 -1.36 9.26 -11.59
N LEU A 47 -2.45 10.02 -11.43
CA LEU A 47 -2.34 11.45 -11.13
C LEU A 47 -1.71 11.69 -9.75
N ASP A 48 -2.08 10.90 -8.74
CA ASP A 48 -1.50 10.99 -7.40
C ASP A 48 0.02 10.67 -7.41
N GLU A 49 0.47 9.75 -8.27
CA GLU A 49 1.91 9.48 -8.47
C GLU A 49 2.63 10.63 -9.16
N LEU A 50 2.07 11.13 -10.27
CA LEU A 50 2.69 12.22 -11.03
C LEU A 50 2.80 13.51 -10.18
N GLU A 51 1.89 13.73 -9.24
CA GLU A 51 1.96 14.84 -8.29
C GLU A 51 3.13 14.77 -7.30
N ARG A 52 3.71 13.58 -7.09
CA ARG A 52 4.86 13.41 -6.19
C ARG A 52 6.17 13.77 -6.85
N GLU A 53 6.21 13.75 -8.17
CA GLU A 53 7.40 14.06 -8.93
C GLU A 53 7.88 15.48 -8.65
N THR A 54 9.20 15.63 -8.53
CA THR A 54 9.85 16.88 -8.09
C THR A 54 10.32 17.73 -9.27
N SER A 55 10.38 17.17 -10.48
CA SER A 55 10.82 17.88 -11.68
C SER A 55 10.00 17.46 -12.90
N VAL A 56 9.94 18.34 -13.91
CA VAL A 56 9.35 18.02 -15.23
C VAL A 56 10.01 16.78 -15.85
N ALA A 57 11.32 16.61 -15.65
CA ALA A 57 12.08 15.49 -16.21
C ALA A 57 11.70 14.15 -15.55
N THR A 58 11.51 14.10 -14.23
CA THR A 58 11.08 12.88 -13.55
C THR A 58 9.60 12.60 -13.81
N LEU A 59 8.76 13.63 -13.87
CA LEU A 59 7.35 13.52 -14.25
C LEU A 59 7.17 12.91 -15.65
N ARG A 60 7.87 13.42 -16.67
CA ARG A 60 7.81 12.85 -18.03
C ARG A 60 8.30 11.41 -18.07
N ARG A 61 9.36 11.08 -17.34
CA ARG A 61 9.84 9.69 -17.23
C ARG A 61 8.77 8.78 -16.61
N ARG A 62 8.14 9.19 -15.52
CA ARG A 62 7.04 8.44 -14.86
C ARG A 62 5.82 8.30 -15.77
N LEU A 63 5.47 9.36 -16.50
CA LEU A 63 4.37 9.36 -17.47
C LEU A 63 4.62 8.38 -18.62
N ASN A 64 5.83 8.36 -19.18
CA ASN A 64 6.20 7.44 -20.26
C ASN A 64 6.23 5.99 -19.78
N ALA A 65 6.76 5.76 -18.58
CA ALA A 65 6.79 4.46 -17.91
C ALA A 65 5.46 4.07 -17.23
N SER A 66 4.37 4.82 -17.46
CA SER A 66 3.11 4.47 -16.80
C SER A 66 2.60 3.11 -17.29
N PRO A 67 2.13 2.25 -16.39
CA PRO A 67 1.60 0.92 -16.71
C PRO A 67 0.44 1.00 -17.70
N ALA A 68 0.31 0.03 -18.61
CA ALA A 68 -0.83 -0.04 -19.52
C ALA A 68 -2.10 -0.47 -18.80
N THR A 69 -1.96 -1.33 -17.78
CA THR A 69 -3.09 -1.87 -17.03
C THR A 69 -2.97 -1.63 -15.53
N LEU A 70 -4.11 -1.72 -14.83
CA LEU A 70 -4.14 -1.66 -13.37
C LEU A 70 -3.38 -2.84 -12.71
N ASN A 71 -3.30 -3.99 -13.38
CA ASN A 71 -2.53 -5.14 -12.87
C ASN A 71 -1.03 -4.90 -12.98
N GLU A 72 -0.55 -4.39 -14.12
CA GLU A 72 0.83 -3.96 -14.28
C GLU A 72 1.20 -2.85 -13.29
N TYR A 73 0.24 -1.98 -12.98
CA TYR A 73 0.40 -0.97 -11.95
C TYR A 73 0.62 -1.58 -10.55
N TYR A 74 -0.19 -2.55 -10.17
CA TYR A 74 0.00 -3.27 -8.92
C TYR A 74 1.32 -4.03 -8.90
N GLU A 75 1.67 -4.73 -9.98
CA GLU A 75 2.93 -5.44 -10.11
C GLU A 75 4.14 -4.50 -9.93
N SER A 76 4.13 -3.36 -10.63
CA SER A 76 5.17 -2.34 -10.49
C SER A 76 5.25 -1.79 -9.06
N THR A 77 4.11 -1.59 -8.41
CA THR A 77 4.05 -1.12 -7.02
C THR A 77 4.65 -2.14 -6.06
N PHE A 78 4.28 -3.42 -6.17
CA PHE A 78 4.86 -4.49 -5.35
C PHE A 78 6.35 -4.70 -5.63
N SER A 79 6.79 -4.55 -6.88
CA SER A 79 8.20 -4.59 -7.24
C SER A 79 8.98 -3.43 -6.61
N GLN A 80 8.43 -2.22 -6.59
CA GLN A 80 9.03 -1.08 -5.90
C GLN A 80 9.15 -1.33 -4.40
N ILE A 81 8.12 -1.91 -3.78
CA ILE A 81 8.15 -2.32 -2.36
C ILE A 81 9.23 -3.38 -2.13
N TYR A 82 9.35 -4.38 -3.02
CA TYR A 82 10.34 -5.46 -2.92
C TYR A 82 11.79 -4.98 -2.96
N ASN A 83 12.05 -3.84 -3.59
CA ASN A 83 13.39 -3.25 -3.67
C ASN A 83 13.72 -2.32 -2.50
N ARG A 84 12.82 -2.15 -1.53
CA ARG A 84 13.05 -1.35 -0.31
C ARG A 84 13.87 -2.13 0.73
N PRO A 85 14.40 -1.45 1.76
CA PRO A 85 15.06 -2.11 2.89
C PRO A 85 14.20 -3.21 3.52
N LYS A 86 14.84 -4.21 4.14
CA LYS A 86 14.18 -5.38 4.74
C LYS A 86 13.00 -4.99 5.66
N SER A 87 13.19 -4.00 6.54
CA SER A 87 12.16 -3.52 7.45
C SER A 87 10.91 -3.00 6.72
N SER A 88 11.07 -2.24 5.63
CA SER A 88 9.93 -1.76 4.83
C SER A 88 9.19 -2.90 4.12
N ARG A 89 9.91 -3.94 3.68
CA ARG A 89 9.31 -5.12 3.04
C ARG A 89 8.49 -5.94 4.02
N GLU A 90 9.05 -6.15 5.21
CA GLU A 90 8.37 -6.86 6.31
C GLU A 90 7.10 -6.12 6.73
N LEU A 91 7.18 -4.80 6.91
CA LEU A 91 6.02 -3.98 7.23
C LEU A 91 4.97 -4.01 6.10
N ALA A 92 5.39 -3.90 4.83
CA ALA A 92 4.45 -3.97 3.72
C ALA A 92 3.73 -5.33 3.64
N ARG A 93 4.47 -6.41 3.90
CA ARG A 93 3.93 -7.76 3.96
C ARG A 93 2.92 -7.92 5.08
N ASP A 94 3.24 -7.42 6.28
CA ASP A 94 2.34 -7.49 7.43
C ASP A 94 1.07 -6.69 7.16
N LEU A 95 1.19 -5.53 6.51
CA LEU A 95 0.03 -4.73 6.13
C LEU A 95 -0.87 -5.37 5.06
N THR A 96 -0.47 -6.48 4.42
CA THR A 96 -1.38 -7.26 3.57
C THR A 96 -2.51 -7.93 4.36
N TRP A 97 -2.41 -8.02 5.69
CA TRP A 97 -3.53 -8.37 6.57
C TRP A 97 -4.78 -7.55 6.29
N VAL A 98 -4.62 -6.26 6.00
CA VAL A 98 -5.73 -5.35 5.71
C VAL A 98 -6.58 -5.83 4.52
N ALA A 99 -5.94 -6.46 3.52
CA ALA A 99 -6.65 -7.01 2.37
C ALA A 99 -7.40 -8.32 2.66
N ASN A 100 -7.00 -9.03 3.71
CA ASN A 100 -7.53 -10.34 4.09
C ASN A 100 -8.47 -10.27 5.32
N SER A 101 -8.56 -9.12 5.98
CA SER A 101 -9.35 -8.93 7.20
C SER A 101 -10.84 -8.90 6.87
N TYR A 102 -11.64 -9.57 7.69
CA TYR A 102 -13.10 -9.55 7.56
C TYR A 102 -13.68 -8.18 7.96
N GLU A 103 -13.14 -7.58 9.01
CA GLU A 103 -13.53 -6.25 9.49
C GLU A 103 -12.43 -5.21 9.19
N PRO A 104 -12.80 -3.93 9.00
CA PRO A 104 -11.83 -2.85 8.86
C PRO A 104 -10.93 -2.76 10.09
N LEU A 105 -9.61 -2.69 9.88
CA LEU A 105 -8.65 -2.62 10.99
C LEU A 105 -8.42 -1.17 11.41
N HIS A 106 -8.58 -0.88 12.70
CA HIS A 106 -8.13 0.40 13.27
C HIS A 106 -6.60 0.44 13.36
N VAL A 107 -5.98 1.62 13.26
CA VAL A 107 -4.52 1.81 13.36
C VAL A 107 -3.99 1.19 14.66
N ASP A 108 -4.70 1.32 15.77
CA ASP A 108 -4.27 0.72 17.05
C ASP A 108 -4.20 -0.81 16.97
N THR A 109 -5.18 -1.45 16.34
CA THR A 109 -5.19 -2.90 16.11
C THR A 109 -4.03 -3.32 15.23
N VAL A 110 -3.76 -2.56 14.16
CA VAL A 110 -2.60 -2.80 13.28
C VAL A 110 -1.29 -2.68 14.07
N LEU A 111 -1.14 -1.67 14.92
CA LEU A 111 0.06 -1.46 15.72
C LEU A 111 0.31 -2.61 16.71
N VAL A 112 -0.74 -3.06 17.40
CA VAL A 112 -0.64 -4.22 18.30
C VAL A 112 -0.24 -5.48 17.52
N ALA A 113 -0.81 -5.68 16.33
CA ALA A 113 -0.49 -6.82 15.50
C ALA A 113 0.95 -6.78 14.97
N LEU A 114 1.42 -5.60 14.55
CA LEU A 114 2.81 -5.40 14.13
C LEU A 114 3.78 -5.69 15.27
N LYS A 115 3.49 -5.22 16.49
CA LYS A 115 4.28 -5.51 17.68
C LYS A 115 4.37 -7.02 17.94
N SER A 116 3.23 -7.72 17.90
CA SER A 116 3.19 -9.18 18.06
C SER A 116 4.03 -9.91 17.01
N GLN A 117 4.05 -9.45 15.77
CA GLN A 117 4.90 -10.07 14.73
C GLN A 117 6.38 -9.81 14.93
N HIS A 118 6.74 -8.58 15.31
CA HIS A 118 8.14 -8.25 15.58
C HIS A 118 8.69 -9.11 16.71
N LEU A 119 7.91 -9.29 17.79
CA LEU A 119 8.25 -10.20 18.89
C LEU A 119 8.39 -11.65 18.40
N SER A 120 7.43 -12.14 17.62
CA SER A 120 7.49 -13.50 17.05
C SER A 120 8.76 -13.72 16.22
N ARG A 121 9.10 -12.79 15.32
CA ARG A 121 10.33 -12.84 14.51
C ARG A 121 11.60 -12.74 15.36
N ALA A 122 11.62 -11.85 16.35
CA ALA A 122 12.77 -11.66 17.20
C ALA A 122 13.07 -12.90 18.05
N THR A 123 12.03 -13.56 18.60
CA THR A 123 12.19 -14.82 19.34
C THR A 123 12.71 -15.97 18.48
N ALA A 124 12.44 -15.95 17.17
CA ALA A 124 12.94 -16.93 16.22
C ALA A 124 14.41 -16.71 15.83
N ASP A 125 14.86 -15.45 15.71
CA ASP A 125 16.23 -15.11 15.26
C ASP A 125 17.24 -15.05 16.41
N LYS A 126 16.84 -14.58 17.59
CA LYS A 126 17.70 -14.41 18.77
C LYS A 126 16.83 -14.57 20.00
N GLY A 127 16.93 -15.68 20.73
CA GLY A 127 16.04 -16.05 21.85
C GLY A 127 16.00 -15.12 23.08
N LEU A 128 16.18 -13.81 22.94
CA LEU A 128 16.21 -12.81 24.00
C LEU A 128 15.74 -11.45 23.44
N VAL A 129 14.43 -11.28 23.21
CA VAL A 129 13.81 -9.95 23.34
C VAL A 129 12.90 -10.02 24.54
N LYS A 130 13.17 -9.16 25.53
CA LYS A 130 12.30 -9.06 26.69
C LYS A 130 10.98 -8.43 26.21
N PRO A 131 9.82 -8.97 26.61
CA PRO A 131 8.51 -8.45 26.21
C PRO A 131 8.25 -6.97 26.60
N ASP A 132 9.15 -6.37 27.41
CA ASP A 132 8.95 -5.09 28.06
C ASP A 132 9.69 -3.92 27.37
N ASP A 133 10.49 -4.18 26.32
CA ASP A 133 11.19 -3.15 25.53
C ASP A 133 10.24 -2.49 24.50
N ASP A 134 9.09 -2.00 24.99
CA ASP A 134 7.96 -1.49 24.21
C ASP A 134 8.28 -0.24 23.40
N GLU A 135 9.29 0.54 23.78
CA GLU A 135 9.65 1.79 23.11
C GLU A 135 10.42 1.58 21.81
N GLU A 136 11.32 0.59 21.74
CA GLU A 136 12.16 0.37 20.54
C GLU A 136 11.37 -0.18 19.35
N LEU A 137 10.20 -0.75 19.60
CA LEU A 137 9.31 -1.35 18.59
C LEU A 137 8.23 -0.39 18.07
N LYS A 138 8.13 0.83 18.62
CA LYS A 138 7.13 1.81 18.19
C LYS A 138 7.49 2.40 16.84
N LEU A 139 6.50 2.45 15.94
CA LEU A 139 6.57 3.34 14.79
C LEU A 139 6.52 4.78 15.30
N LEU A 140 7.50 5.59 14.90
CA LEU A 140 7.59 7.00 15.29
C LEU A 140 6.37 7.82 14.81
N ASP A 141 5.88 7.51 13.61
CA ASP A 141 4.66 8.07 13.04
C ASP A 141 3.89 6.96 12.30
N PRO A 142 3.04 6.19 13.00
CA PRO A 142 2.35 5.04 12.43
C PRO A 142 1.57 5.36 11.16
N VAL A 143 0.83 6.48 11.17
CA VAL A 143 -0.04 6.85 10.06
C VAL A 143 0.80 7.23 8.85
N LYS A 144 1.88 8.00 9.05
CA LYS A 144 2.78 8.38 7.96
C LYS A 144 3.55 7.19 7.42
N GLU A 145 3.99 6.26 8.27
CA GLU A 145 4.71 5.06 7.84
C GLU A 145 3.80 4.10 7.04
N ILE A 146 2.59 3.81 7.53
CA ILE A 146 1.60 3.00 6.81
C ILE A 146 1.31 3.62 5.44
N ARG A 147 1.10 4.94 5.40
CA ARG A 147 0.92 5.69 4.16
C ARG A 147 2.18 5.68 3.28
N SER A 148 3.39 5.79 3.81
CA SER A 148 4.62 5.82 3.01
C SER A 148 4.95 4.46 2.39
N ILE A 149 4.78 3.40 3.18
CA ILE A 149 5.25 2.06 2.85
C ILE A 149 4.34 1.38 1.85
N CYS A 150 3.04 1.44 2.08
CA CYS A 150 2.06 0.75 1.25
C CYS A 150 1.32 1.67 0.29
N PHE A 151 1.71 2.94 0.13
CA PHE A 151 1.07 3.76 -0.90
C PHE A 151 1.42 3.26 -2.31
N PRO A 152 0.42 3.18 -3.21
CA PRO A 152 -0.97 3.62 -3.06
C PRO A 152 -1.96 2.49 -2.79
N LEU A 153 -1.49 1.35 -2.30
CA LEU A 153 -2.34 0.18 -2.04
C LEU A 153 -3.23 0.37 -0.81
N LEU A 154 -2.72 1.04 0.22
CA LEU A 154 -3.41 1.28 1.47
C LEU A 154 -3.63 2.78 1.75
N GLY A 155 -4.75 3.08 2.40
CA GLY A 155 -5.09 4.38 2.96
C GLY A 155 -5.43 4.28 4.44
N VAL A 156 -5.34 5.42 5.12
CA VAL A 156 -5.80 5.58 6.51
C VAL A 156 -6.84 6.69 6.54
N THR A 157 -8.05 6.39 6.99
CA THR A 157 -9.16 7.34 7.11
C THR A 157 -8.90 8.35 8.23
N GLU A 158 -9.72 9.41 8.30
CA GLU A 158 -9.69 10.36 9.42
C GLU A 158 -10.05 9.70 10.74
N SER A 159 -10.91 8.68 10.71
CA SER A 159 -11.28 7.85 11.87
C SER A 159 -10.26 6.77 12.23
N GLY A 160 -9.05 6.80 11.64
CA GLY A 160 -7.99 5.84 11.97
C GLY A 160 -8.19 4.44 11.43
N ILE A 161 -9.05 4.23 10.42
CA ILE A 161 -9.23 2.92 9.79
C ILE A 161 -8.21 2.74 8.66
N VAL A 162 -7.46 1.65 8.71
CA VAL A 162 -6.54 1.21 7.66
C VAL A 162 -7.29 0.33 6.69
N GLN A 163 -7.30 0.71 5.41
CA GLN A 163 -8.04 -0.01 4.37
C GLN A 163 -7.30 -0.02 3.04
N VAL A 164 -7.60 -1.02 2.21
CA VAL A 164 -7.20 -0.97 0.80
C VAL A 164 -7.87 0.22 0.13
N VAL A 165 -7.15 0.92 -0.75
CA VAL A 165 -7.73 2.10 -1.44
C VAL A 165 -8.88 1.72 -2.38
N HIS A 166 -8.94 0.46 -2.79
CA HIS A 166 -9.98 -0.11 -3.62
C HIS A 166 -9.99 -1.64 -3.54
N TYR A 167 -11.16 -2.26 -3.72
CA TYR A 167 -11.32 -3.72 -3.63
C TYR A 167 -10.43 -4.49 -4.63
N SER A 168 -10.10 -3.89 -5.78
CA SER A 168 -9.24 -4.52 -6.80
C SER A 168 -7.82 -4.77 -6.30
N VAL A 169 -7.35 -4.03 -5.29
CA VAL A 169 -6.07 -4.31 -4.62
C VAL A 169 -6.14 -5.64 -3.87
N ALA A 170 -7.20 -5.84 -3.08
CA ALA A 170 -7.42 -7.10 -2.36
C ALA A 170 -7.61 -8.27 -3.34
N ALA A 171 -8.39 -8.06 -4.41
CA ALA A 171 -8.55 -9.05 -5.47
C ALA A 171 -7.21 -9.43 -6.12
N TYR A 172 -6.36 -8.44 -6.41
CA TYR A 172 -5.01 -8.67 -6.93
C TYR A 172 -4.15 -9.43 -5.93
N ILE A 173 -4.14 -9.06 -4.65
CA ILE A 173 -3.38 -9.77 -3.60
C ILE A 173 -3.84 -11.23 -3.50
N HIS A 174 -5.16 -11.49 -3.50
CA HIS A 174 -5.70 -12.85 -3.41
C HIS A 174 -5.41 -13.72 -4.64
N ALA A 175 -5.52 -13.15 -5.84
CA ALA A 175 -5.22 -13.85 -7.09
C ALA A 175 -3.72 -14.16 -7.17
N THR A 176 -2.89 -13.16 -6.92
CA THR A 176 -1.44 -13.25 -7.07
C THR A 176 -0.82 -14.08 -5.94
N GLY A 177 -1.29 -13.95 -4.69
CA GLY A 177 -0.84 -14.75 -3.55
C GLY A 177 -1.06 -16.27 -3.72
N LYS A 178 -2.09 -16.69 -4.46
CA LYS A 178 -2.31 -18.11 -4.82
C LYS A 178 -1.35 -18.60 -5.91
N SER A 179 -0.90 -17.71 -6.78
CA SER A 179 -0.05 -18.02 -7.94
C SER A 179 1.46 -17.86 -7.64
N ILE A 180 1.79 -17.10 -6.59
CA ILE A 180 3.15 -16.67 -6.23
C ILE A 180 3.96 -17.67 -5.40
N GLN A 181 3.47 -18.90 -5.16
CA GLN A 181 4.29 -19.91 -4.46
C GLN A 181 5.67 -20.15 -5.12
N ASN A 182 5.86 -19.72 -6.38
CA ASN A 182 7.13 -19.76 -7.11
C ASN A 182 7.66 -18.41 -7.62
N SER A 183 7.23 -17.25 -7.09
CA SER A 183 7.76 -15.93 -7.52
C SER A 183 8.68 -15.30 -6.48
N GLN A 184 9.54 -14.37 -6.93
CA GLN A 184 10.41 -13.56 -6.08
C GLN A 184 9.65 -12.72 -5.03
N TYR A 185 8.35 -12.49 -5.24
CA TYR A 185 7.49 -11.70 -4.34
C TYR A 185 6.74 -12.56 -3.30
N SER A 186 7.03 -13.86 -3.20
CA SER A 186 6.41 -14.77 -2.21
C SER A 186 6.61 -14.34 -0.77
N THR A 187 7.65 -13.54 -0.51
CA THR A 187 7.94 -12.95 0.79
C THR A 187 7.12 -11.69 1.10
N LEU A 188 6.41 -11.12 0.12
CA LEU A 188 5.62 -9.89 0.29
C LEU A 188 4.12 -10.12 0.44
N LEU A 189 3.58 -11.23 -0.08
CA LEU A 189 2.15 -11.48 -0.09
C LEU A 189 1.79 -12.65 0.81
N LEU A 190 0.83 -12.42 1.69
CA LEU A 190 0.22 -13.48 2.49
C LEU A 190 -0.96 -14.11 1.75
N THR A 191 -1.06 -15.43 1.84
CA THR A 191 -2.33 -16.09 1.53
C THR A 191 -3.38 -15.71 2.58
N PRO A 192 -4.69 -15.80 2.27
CA PRO A 192 -5.74 -15.54 3.25
C PRO A 192 -5.61 -16.37 4.54
N SER A 193 -5.19 -17.63 4.42
CA SER A 193 -4.97 -18.50 5.57
C SER A 193 -3.85 -17.99 6.48
N GLN A 194 -2.70 -17.61 5.90
CA GLN A 194 -1.56 -17.07 6.65
C GLN A 194 -1.91 -15.72 7.31
N ALA A 195 -2.56 -14.82 6.57
CA ALA A 195 -2.98 -13.54 7.10
C ALA A 195 -3.94 -13.70 8.29
N ASN A 196 -4.95 -14.57 8.17
CA ASN A 196 -5.90 -14.84 9.25
C ASN A 196 -5.22 -15.46 10.48
N GLN A 197 -4.31 -16.41 10.26
CA GLN A 197 -3.55 -17.02 11.36
C GLN A 197 -2.73 -15.98 12.12
N GLU A 198 -2.08 -15.07 11.41
CA GLU A 198 -1.23 -14.03 11.99
C GLU A 198 -2.01 -12.97 12.76
N ILE A 199 -3.11 -12.49 12.20
CA ILE A 199 -4.01 -11.56 12.89
C ILE A 199 -4.62 -12.24 14.12
N SER A 200 -4.99 -13.52 14.03
CA SER A 200 -5.54 -14.26 15.18
C SER A 200 -4.55 -14.36 16.34
N LEU A 201 -3.25 -14.49 16.05
CA LEU A 201 -2.21 -14.49 17.08
C LEU A 201 -2.07 -13.11 17.72
N ALA A 202 -2.12 -12.04 16.92
CA ALA A 202 -2.13 -10.67 17.43
C ALA A 202 -3.34 -10.39 18.34
N CYS A 203 -4.54 -10.81 17.95
CA CYS A 203 -5.74 -10.69 18.77
C CYS A 203 -5.61 -11.46 20.09
N SER A 204 -5.03 -12.66 20.05
CA SER A 204 -4.77 -13.46 21.25
C SER A 204 -3.77 -12.79 22.19
N TYR A 205 -2.76 -12.11 21.64
CA TYR A 205 -1.81 -11.31 22.41
C TYR A 205 -2.50 -10.11 23.05
N PHE A 206 -3.32 -9.37 22.29
CA PHE A 206 -4.10 -8.23 22.80
C PHE A 206 -5.01 -8.62 23.97
N LEU A 207 -5.81 -9.68 23.81
CA LEU A 207 -6.72 -10.17 24.86
C LEU A 207 -6.01 -10.60 26.15
N ARG A 208 -4.72 -10.93 26.08
CA ARG A 208 -3.90 -11.24 27.27
C ARG A 208 -3.40 -9.98 27.97
N LEU A 209 -3.22 -8.87 27.23
CA LEU A 209 -2.81 -7.59 27.79
C LEU A 209 -3.98 -6.88 28.49
N ASP A 210 -5.19 -6.92 27.90
CA ASP A 210 -6.41 -6.32 28.48
C ASP A 210 -6.88 -6.94 29.81
N ARG A 211 -6.35 -8.11 30.19
CA ARG A 211 -6.70 -8.81 31.44
C ARG A 211 -5.78 -8.47 32.63
N LYS A 212 -4.83 -7.55 32.46
CA LYS A 212 -3.95 -7.05 33.53
C LYS A 212 -4.33 -5.64 33.92
#